data_AF-A0A4Y8AA47-F1
#
_entry.id   AF-A0A4Y8AA47-F1
#
_cell.length_a   1.000
_cell.length_b   1.000
_cell.length_c   1.000
_cell.angle_alpha   90.00
_cell.angle_beta   90.00
_cell.angle_gamma   90.00
#
_symmetry.space_group_name_H-M   'P 1'
#
loop_
_entity.id
_entity.type
_entity.pdbx_description
1 polymer ?
#
loop_
_entity_poly.entity_id
_entity_poly.type
_entity_poly.pdbx_seq_one_letter_code
_entity_poly.pdbx_strand_id
1 'polypeptide(L)' 'MSKNTFKPVFERTLSEQSDLIRPHVKKVQLENINRGLYNSYRDGRYKSNDVFIRRYKDHREVVKIDAATGYTKTLRTIK' A
#
# COMPACT_ATOMS: atom_id res chain seq x y z
N MET A 1 -30.29 24.67 26.64
CA MET A 1 -29.54 23.47 26.24
C MET A 1 -29.72 23.26 24.74
N SER A 2 -28.73 23.63 23.93
CA SER A 2 -28.77 23.42 22.48
C SER A 2 -28.46 21.96 22.16
N LYS A 3 -29.37 21.27 21.46
CA LYS A 3 -29.12 19.93 20.93
C LYS A 3 -28.06 20.06 19.83
N ASN A 4 -26.80 19.75 20.16
CA ASN A 4 -25.73 19.58 19.18
C ASN A 4 -26.03 18.33 18.34
N THR A 5 -26.86 18.49 17.31
CA THR A 5 -27.02 17.48 16.26
C THR A 5 -25.81 17.55 15.34
N PHE A 6 -24.72 16.90 15.72
CA PHE A 6 -23.69 16.55 14.76
C PHE A 6 -24.33 15.67 13.68
N LYS A 7 -24.52 16.21 12.46
CA LYS A 7 -24.83 15.39 11.30
C LYS A 7 -23.52 14.72 10.87
N PRO A 8 -23.42 13.38 10.87
CA PRO A 8 -22.26 12.72 10.28
C PRO A 8 -22.31 13.00 8.78
N VAL A 9 -21.38 13.84 8.31
CA VAL A 9 -21.17 14.03 6.89
C VAL A 9 -20.30 12.86 6.43
N PHE A 10 -20.94 11.75 6.06
CA PHE A 10 -20.29 10.80 5.18
C PHE A 10 -20.26 11.47 3.80
N GLU A 11 -19.21 12.24 3.52
CA GLU A 11 -19.08 13.01 2.27
C GLU A 11 -19.11 12.12 1.03
N ARG A 12 -18.73 10.83 1.19
CA ARG A 12 -18.73 9.80 0.15
C ARG A 12 -18.89 8.40 0.77
N THR A 13 -19.65 7.55 0.11
CA THR A 13 -19.69 6.11 0.36
C THR A 13 -18.34 5.46 0.06
N LEU A 14 -18.07 4.29 0.64
CA LEU A 14 -16.86 3.51 0.33
C LEU A 14 -16.75 3.16 -1.16
N SER A 15 -17.87 2.97 -1.86
CA SER A 15 -17.90 2.72 -3.30
C SER A 15 -17.38 3.93 -4.08
N GLU A 16 -17.88 5.12 -3.77
CA GLU A 16 -17.45 6.36 -4.42
C GLU A 16 -15.97 6.67 -4.14
N GLN A 17 -15.50 6.40 -2.92
CA GLN A 17 -14.07 6.50 -2.60
C GLN A 17 -13.23 5.50 -3.41
N SER A 18 -13.70 4.25 -3.54
CA SER A 18 -13.02 3.23 -4.34
C SER A 18 -12.93 3.61 -5.82
N ASP A 19 -13.99 4.20 -6.38
CA ASP A 19 -14.03 4.59 -7.79
C ASP A 19 -13.06 5.74 -8.09
N LEU A 20 -12.91 6.68 -7.17
CA LEU A 20 -11.91 7.76 -7.26
C LEU A 20 -10.47 7.23 -7.16
N ILE A 21 -10.22 6.23 -6.32
CA ILE A 21 -8.88 5.67 -6.11
C ILE A 21 -8.47 4.70 -7.23
N ARG A 22 -9.44 4.07 -7.91
CA ARG A 22 -9.20 3.02 -8.92
C ARG A 22 -8.23 3.42 -10.05
N PRO A 23 -8.30 4.62 -10.65
CA PRO A 23 -7.33 5.04 -11.67
C PRO A 23 -5.90 5.14 -11.12
N HIS A 24 -5.74 5.63 -9.89
CA HIS A 24 -4.43 5.74 -9.23
C HIS A 24 -3.84 4.35 -8.94
N VAL A 25 -4.67 3.41 -8.47
CA VAL A 25 -4.26 2.01 -8.27
C VAL A 25 -3.78 1.39 -9.58
N LYS A 26 -4.51 1.58 -10.68
CA LYS A 26 -4.10 1.10 -12.01
C LYS A 26 -2.76 1.69 -12.46
N LYS A 27 -2.55 3.00 -12.25
CA LYS A 27 -1.29 3.66 -12.58
C LYS A 27 -0.12 3.06 -11.82
N VAL A 28 -0.26 2.91 -10.49
CA VAL A 28 0.80 2.32 -9.63
C VAL A 28 1.07 0.87 -10.00
N GLN A 29 0.03 0.08 -10.34
CA GLN A 29 0.21 -1.29 -10.80
C GLN A 29 1.03 -1.35 -12.10
N LEU A 30 0.73 -0.49 -13.08
CA LEU A 30 1.48 -0.42 -14.32
C LEU A 30 2.94 -0.01 -14.09
N GLU A 31 3.18 0.99 -13.24
CA GLU A 31 4.53 1.41 -12.87
C GLU A 31 5.33 0.28 -12.20
N ASN A 32 4.69 -0.49 -11.32
CA ASN A 32 5.31 -1.65 -10.68
C ASN A 32 5.68 -2.72 -11.72
N ILE A 33 4.77 -3.06 -12.64
CA ILE A 33 5.02 -4.02 -13.71
C ILE A 33 6.20 -3.56 -14.60
N ASN A 34 6.22 -2.28 -14.98
CA ASN A 34 7.30 -1.72 -15.79
C ASN A 34 8.65 -1.75 -15.08
N ARG A 35 8.66 -1.64 -13.75
CA ARG A 35 9.85 -1.82 -12.91
C ARG A 35 10.19 -3.30 -12.64
N GLY A 36 9.42 -4.23 -13.19
CA GLY A 36 9.58 -5.66 -12.99
C GLY A 36 9.14 -6.16 -11.61
N LEU A 37 8.40 -5.36 -10.83
CA LEU A 37 7.86 -5.76 -9.52
C LEU A 37 6.55 -6.55 -9.72
N TYR A 38 6.63 -7.87 -9.59
CA TYR A 38 5.50 -8.76 -9.86
C TYR A 38 4.68 -9.10 -8.62
N ASN A 39 5.30 -9.10 -7.44
CA ASN A 39 4.62 -9.51 -6.21
C ASN A 39 5.21 -8.81 -4.97
N SER A 40 4.34 -8.56 -3.98
CA SER A 40 4.72 -8.06 -2.66
C SER A 40 3.98 -8.88 -1.61
N TYR A 41 4.71 -9.56 -0.73
CA TYR A 41 4.13 -10.48 0.24
C TYR A 41 4.85 -10.43 1.59
N ARG A 42 4.20 -10.98 2.62
CA ARG A 42 4.80 -11.16 3.94
C ARG A 42 5.56 -12.46 4.00
N ASP A 43 6.69 -12.43 4.69
CA ASP A 43 7.53 -13.59 4.93
C ASP A 43 7.56 -13.87 6.43
N GLY A 44 7.24 -15.12 6.81
CA GLY A 44 7.11 -15.53 8.21
C GLY A 44 8.39 -15.40 9.04
N ARG A 45 9.55 -15.19 8.40
CA ARG A 45 10.82 -14.91 9.08
C ARG A 45 10.85 -13.53 9.74
N TYR A 46 10.04 -12.57 9.27
CA TYR A 46 9.97 -11.23 9.85
C TYR A 46 8.76 -11.11 10.78
N LYS A 47 9.02 -10.92 12.07
CA LYS A 47 7.97 -10.70 13.08
C LYS A 47 7.31 -9.33 12.94
N SER A 48 8.00 -8.36 12.35
CA SER A 48 7.51 -7.00 12.21
C SER A 48 6.47 -6.91 11.10
N ASN A 49 5.35 -6.27 11.42
CA ASN A 49 4.20 -6.22 10.53
C ASN A 49 4.37 -5.27 9.33
N ASP A 50 5.39 -4.45 9.37
CA ASP A 50 5.74 -3.46 8.35
C ASP A 50 6.81 -3.98 7.37
N VAL A 51 7.27 -5.23 7.50
CA VAL A 51 8.28 -5.80 6.61
C VAL A 51 7.63 -6.70 5.54
N PHE A 52 8.01 -6.45 4.30
CA PHE A 52 7.50 -7.15 3.12
C PHE A 52 8.65 -7.57 2.21
N ILE A 53 8.41 -8.61 1.41
CA ILE A 53 9.28 -9.02 0.31
C ILE A 53 8.68 -8.53 -1.00
N ARG A 54 9.41 -7.67 -1.70
CA ARG A 54 9.15 -7.31 -3.09
C ARG A 54 9.90 -8.27 -4.00
N ARG A 55 9.20 -8.91 -4.93
CA ARG A 55 9.78 -9.84 -5.90
C ARG A 55 9.84 -9.20 -7.28
N TYR A 56 11.07 -9.06 -7.77
CA TYR A 56 11.36 -8.60 -9.11
C TYR A 56 11.64 -9.78 -10.05
N LYS A 57 11.91 -9.49 -11.32
CA LYS A 57 12.28 -10.51 -12.33
C LYS A 57 13.57 -11.24 -11.95
N ASP A 58 14.52 -10.48 -11.45
CA ASP A 58 15.94 -10.82 -11.32
C ASP A 58 16.43 -10.83 -9.87
N HIS A 59 15.66 -10.28 -8.94
CA HIS A 59 16.03 -10.21 -7.53
C HIS A 59 14.80 -10.08 -6.61
N ARG A 60 15.03 -10.04 -5.31
CA ARG A 60 14.02 -9.73 -4.28
C ARG A 60 14.54 -8.65 -3.35
N GLU A 61 13.65 -7.81 -2.86
CA GLU A 61 13.98 -6.80 -1.85
C GLU A 61 13.19 -7.07 -0.57
N VAL A 62 13.86 -6.96 0.57
CA VAL A 62 13.22 -6.86 1.87
C VAL A 62 12.99 -5.37 2.11
N VAL A 63 11.73 -4.96 2.19
CA VAL A 63 11.36 -3.56 2.38
C VAL A 63 10.56 -3.39 3.67
N LYS A 64 10.78 -2.26 4.33
CA LYS A 64 9.97 -1.78 5.44
C LYS A 64 9.02 -0.70 4.91
N ILE A 65 7.75 -0.77 5.26
CA ILE A 65 6.70 0.15 4.78
C ILE A 65 6.08 0.85 5.99
N ASP A 66 6.18 2.17 6.02
CA ASP A 66 5.43 2.98 6.96
C ASP A 66 3.95 3.00 6.54
N ALA A 67 3.06 2.49 7.40
CA ALA A 67 1.65 2.35 7.07
C ALA A 67 0.89 3.69 7.02
N ALA A 68 1.37 4.72 7.70
CA ALA A 68 0.72 6.03 7.74
C ALA A 68 1.04 6.86 6.49
N THR A 69 2.27 6.75 5.99
CA THR A 69 2.78 7.56 4.88
C THR A 69 2.92 6.81 3.56
N GLY A 70 2.94 5.47 3.61
CA GLY A 70 3.29 4.62 2.48
C GLY A 70 4.77 4.67 2.10
N TYR A 71 5.62 5.36 2.89
CA TYR A 71 7.05 5.46 2.63
C TYR A 71 7.71 4.08 2.73
N THR A 72 8.55 3.74 1.76
CA THR A 72 9.21 2.44 1.70
C THR A 72 10.72 2.57 1.80
N LYS A 73 11.31 1.83 2.74
CA LYS A 73 12.76 1.73 2.94
C LYS A 73 13.24 0.31 2.61
N THR A 74 14.16 0.18 1.66
CA THR A 74 14.81 -1.10 1.40
C THR A 74 15.79 -1.43 2.53
N LEU A 75 15.57 -2.58 3.18
CA LEU A 75 16.43 -3.09 4.24
C LEU A 75 17.56 -3.95 3.68
N ARG A 76 17.26 -4.76 2.64
CA ARG A 76 18.25 -5.60 1.97
C ARG A 76 17.78 -6.02 0.58
N THR A 77 18.72 -6.30 -0.31
CA THR A 77 18.48 -6.92 -1.62
C THR A 77 19.00 -8.36 -1.62
N ILE A 78 18.23 -9.28 -2.18
CA ILE A 78 18.52 -10.71 -2.33
C ILE A 78 18.58 -10.98 -3.83
N LYS A 79 19.73 -11.42 -4.34
CA LYS A 79 19.85 -11.90 -5.71
C LYS A 79 19.25 -13.29 -5.85
#